data_AF-A0A9W9DGC4-F1
#
_entry.id   AF-A0A9W9DGC4-F1
#
_cell.length_a   1.000
_cell.length_b   1.000
_cell.length_c   1.000
_cell.angle_alpha   90.00
_cell.angle_beta   90.00
_cell.angle_gamma   90.00
#
_symmetry.space_group_name_H-M   'P 1'
#
loop_
_entity.id
_entity.type
_entity.pdbx_description
1 polymer ?
#
loop_
_entity_poly.entity_id
_entity_poly.type
_entity_poly.pdbx_seq_one_letter_code
_entity_poly.pdbx_strand_id
1 'polypeptide(L)'
;MLPRFVNPHLTSITSKKTSRAVVFQEDLNSDIELDNEHQLLLKNLLHKRICDSLDIVVEVSRKRRKISDKKLALEPILFNLVSSEEPRLININPPPPKPPPHYREPTYEDTEKDASKRREYSKAIAVDYDWVIAESKKTYLPFPSWKSRVTHATCSPISESPAAAPPLLVLEYLQPVRHTRPPVPDDLLTHHPYTTDTSLHPEAQNRKKPQSTIPIREVTLQS
;
A
#
# COMPACT_ATOMS: atom_id res chain seq x y z
N MET A 1 -17.74 14.90 -15.92
CA MET A 1 -16.92 14.78 -14.70
C MET A 1 -17.03 13.35 -14.20
N LEU A 2 -15.94 12.59 -14.16
CA LEU A 2 -15.93 11.23 -13.61
C LEU A 2 -15.90 11.30 -12.07
N PRO A 3 -16.71 10.49 -11.34
CA PRO A 3 -16.70 10.51 -9.89
C PRO A 3 -15.37 9.97 -9.35
N ARG A 4 -14.85 10.61 -8.29
CA ARG A 4 -13.49 10.37 -7.72
C ARG A 4 -13.17 8.93 -7.30
N PHE A 5 -14.15 8.02 -7.23
CA PHE A 5 -13.99 6.67 -6.69
C PHE A 5 -14.56 5.55 -7.58
N VAL A 6 -14.81 5.82 -8.86
CA VAL A 6 -15.25 4.76 -9.78
C VAL A 6 -14.02 4.02 -10.31
N ASN A 7 -14.02 2.70 -10.12
CA ASN A 7 -12.99 1.84 -10.69
C ASN A 7 -13.12 1.88 -12.23
N PRO A 8 -12.11 2.39 -12.96
CA PRO A 8 -12.19 2.56 -14.42
C PRO A 8 -12.29 1.22 -15.16
N HIS A 9 -11.95 0.11 -14.51
CA HIS A 9 -12.10 -1.23 -15.08
C HIS A 9 -13.53 -1.79 -15.00
N LEU A 10 -14.40 -1.15 -14.21
CA LEU A 10 -15.83 -1.52 -14.10
C LEU A 10 -16.75 -0.66 -14.96
N THR A 11 -16.23 0.43 -15.53
CA THR A 11 -16.99 1.20 -16.51
C THR A 11 -16.99 0.45 -17.83
N SER A 12 -18.18 0.08 -18.32
CA SER A 12 -18.39 -0.48 -19.65
C SER A 12 -18.12 0.58 -20.71
N ILE A 13 -16.85 0.91 -20.92
CA ILE A 13 -16.43 1.81 -21.98
C ILE A 13 -16.55 1.00 -23.27
N THR A 14 -17.46 1.44 -24.15
CA THR A 14 -17.65 0.85 -25.48
C THR A 14 -16.42 1.17 -26.34
N SER A 15 -15.44 0.27 -26.34
CA SER A 15 -14.26 0.41 -27.20
C SER A 15 -14.60 0.01 -28.63
N LYS A 16 -14.42 0.92 -29.58
CA LYS A 16 -14.49 0.62 -31.02
C LYS A 16 -13.13 0.11 -31.48
N LYS A 17 -13.07 -1.04 -32.16
CA LYS A 17 -11.83 -1.53 -32.79
C LYS A 17 -11.39 -0.53 -33.88
N THR A 18 -10.24 0.09 -33.70
CA THR A 18 -9.61 0.98 -34.68
C THR A 18 -8.31 0.37 -35.19
N SER A 19 -8.00 0.62 -36.45
CA SER A 19 -6.74 0.19 -37.07
C SER A 19 -5.60 1.13 -36.65
N ARG A 20 -4.40 0.58 -36.48
CA ARG A 20 -3.18 1.34 -36.14
C ARG A 20 -2.94 2.51 -37.12
N ALA A 21 -3.28 2.33 -38.40
CA ALA A 21 -3.12 3.38 -39.42
C ALA A 21 -4.02 4.61 -39.19
N VAL A 22 -5.19 4.44 -38.56
CA VAL A 22 -6.14 5.54 -38.29
C VAL A 22 -5.65 6.41 -37.13
N VAL A 23 -5.06 5.79 -36.11
CA VAL A 23 -4.53 6.51 -34.93
C VAL A 23 -3.38 7.43 -35.32
N PHE A 24 -2.51 7.01 -36.25
CA PHE A 24 -1.35 7.80 -36.67
C PHE A 24 -1.67 8.84 -37.76
N GLN A 25 -2.87 8.82 -38.36
CA GLN A 25 -3.26 9.83 -39.36
C GLN A 25 -3.79 11.13 -38.74
N GLU A 26 -4.34 11.07 -37.53
CA GLU A 26 -4.86 12.26 -36.84
C GLU A 26 -3.75 13.09 -36.19
N ASP A 27 -2.70 12.46 -35.65
CA ASP A 27 -1.60 13.15 -34.95
C ASP A 27 -0.56 13.80 -35.89
N LEU A 28 -0.41 13.33 -37.13
CA LEU A 28 0.63 13.83 -38.05
C LEU A 28 0.24 15.11 -38.79
N ASN A 29 -1.03 15.51 -38.76
CA ASN A 29 -1.53 16.69 -39.48
C ASN A 29 -2.05 17.80 -38.56
N SER A 30 -1.99 17.62 -37.24
CA SER A 30 -2.31 18.67 -36.29
C SER A 30 -1.03 19.25 -35.71
N ASP A 31 -0.21 19.88 -36.56
CA ASP A 31 0.61 21.00 -36.11
C ASP A 31 -0.36 22.12 -35.72
N ILE A 32 -0.97 21.98 -34.55
CA ILE A 32 -1.71 23.06 -33.93
C ILE A 32 -0.64 24.07 -33.56
N GLU A 33 -0.45 25.08 -34.43
CA GLU A 33 0.18 26.34 -34.07
C GLU A 33 -0.61 26.91 -32.88
N LEU A 34 -0.26 26.42 -31.69
CA LEU A 34 -0.74 26.95 -30.43
C LEU A 34 -0.19 28.36 -30.35
N ASP A 35 -1.11 29.32 -30.49
CA ASP A 35 -0.84 30.75 -30.38
C ASP A 35 0.10 30.99 -29.19
N ASN A 36 1.15 31.80 -29.38
CA ASN A 36 2.24 31.95 -28.41
C ASN A 36 1.72 32.34 -27.01
N GLU A 37 0.57 33.03 -26.95
CA GLU A 37 -0.13 33.40 -25.73
C GLU A 37 -0.70 32.18 -24.97
N HIS A 38 -1.27 31.21 -25.68
CA HIS A 38 -1.77 29.97 -25.08
C HIS A 38 -0.63 29.11 -24.53
N GLN A 39 0.51 29.07 -25.23
CA GLN A 39 1.68 28.35 -24.75
C GLN A 39 2.27 29.02 -23.49
N LEU A 40 2.28 30.36 -23.44
CA LEU A 40 2.72 31.13 -22.26
C LEU A 40 1.77 30.91 -21.07
N LEU A 41 0.46 30.93 -21.30
CA LEU A 41 -0.56 30.67 -20.28
C LEU A 41 -0.40 29.27 -19.68
N LEU A 42 -0.20 28.25 -20.52
CA LEU A 42 0.01 26.88 -20.08
C LEU A 42 1.29 26.73 -19.25
N LYS A 43 2.39 27.36 -19.68
CA LYS A 43 3.66 27.39 -18.92
C LYS A 43 3.47 28.04 -17.55
N ASN A 44 2.74 29.16 -17.47
CA ASN A 44 2.45 29.84 -16.22
C ASN A 44 1.57 29.02 -15.26
N LEU A 45 0.55 28.32 -15.79
CA LEU A 45 -0.30 27.42 -15.00
C LEU A 45 0.47 26.23 -14.44
N LEU A 46 1.36 25.63 -15.26
CA LEU A 46 2.23 24.55 -14.82
C LEU A 46 3.20 25.02 -13.74
N HIS A 47 3.86 26.16 -13.95
CA HIS A 47 4.79 26.74 -12.98
C HIS A 47 4.09 27.02 -11.65
N LYS A 48 2.89 27.61 -11.68
CA LYS A 48 2.09 27.86 -10.48
C LYS A 48 1.74 26.56 -9.73
N ARG A 49 1.28 25.52 -10.44
CA ARG A 49 0.98 24.23 -9.82
C ARG A 49 2.20 23.55 -9.20
N ILE A 50 3.36 23.67 -9.85
CA ILE A 50 4.61 23.10 -9.33
C ILE A 50 5.00 23.84 -8.05
N CYS A 51 4.98 25.18 -8.04
CA CYS A 51 5.24 25.98 -6.84
C CYS A 51 4.25 25.65 -5.71
N ASP A 52 2.95 25.60 -5.99
CA ASP A 52 1.92 25.26 -4.99
C ASP A 52 2.09 23.82 -4.45
N SER A 53 2.63 22.90 -5.25
CA SER A 53 2.91 21.50 -4.83
C SER A 53 4.23 21.33 -4.08
N LEU A 54 5.17 22.28 -4.26
CA LEU A 54 6.49 22.28 -3.62
C LEU A 54 6.51 23.11 -2.34
N ASP A 55 5.48 23.92 -2.06
CA ASP A 55 5.13 24.35 -0.71
C ASP A 55 4.61 23.15 0.11
N ILE A 56 5.47 22.14 0.24
CA ILE A 56 5.48 21.30 1.42
C ILE A 56 5.89 22.24 2.52
N VAL A 57 4.89 22.90 3.14
CA VAL A 57 5.03 23.40 4.49
C VAL A 57 5.41 22.17 5.30
N VAL A 58 6.72 21.99 5.47
CA VAL A 58 7.25 21.16 6.53
C VAL A 58 6.84 21.92 7.78
N GLU A 59 5.61 21.69 8.23
CA GLU A 59 5.22 21.90 9.61
C GLU A 59 6.09 20.92 10.39
N VAL A 60 7.33 21.34 10.63
CA VAL A 60 8.12 20.83 11.73
C VAL A 60 7.31 21.29 12.94
N SER A 61 6.37 20.46 13.37
CA SER A 61 5.67 20.61 14.64
C SER A 61 6.71 20.42 15.74
N ARG A 62 7.57 21.44 15.93
CA ARG A 62 8.42 21.59 17.10
C ARG A 62 7.48 21.92 18.24
N LYS A 63 6.93 20.85 18.83
CA LYS A 63 6.22 20.89 20.10
C LYS A 63 7.19 21.49 21.13
N ARG A 64 7.12 22.82 21.34
CA ARG A 64 7.84 23.52 22.42
C ARG A 64 7.40 22.88 23.72
N ARG A 65 8.30 22.10 24.31
CA ARG A 65 8.15 21.56 25.66
C ARG A 65 8.17 22.76 26.61
N LYS A 66 7.10 22.96 27.38
CA LYS A 66 7.11 23.88 28.52
C LYS A 66 7.97 23.21 29.60
N ILE A 67 9.27 23.47 29.57
CA ILE A 67 10.19 23.07 30.63
C ILE A 67 9.94 24.06 31.77
N SER A 68 9.61 23.54 32.94
CA SER A 68 9.59 24.34 34.16
C SER A 68 11.01 24.79 34.46
N ASP A 69 11.20 26.11 34.56
CA ASP A 69 12.47 26.75 34.89
C ASP A 69 12.94 26.35 36.30
N LYS A 70 13.63 25.22 36.42
CA LYS A 70 14.56 24.97 37.52
C LYS A 70 15.96 25.27 36.99
N LYS A 71 16.43 26.48 37.27
CA LYS A 71 17.83 26.91 37.06
C LYS A 71 18.75 26.07 37.97
N LEU A 72 19.15 24.90 37.50
CA LEU A 72 20.35 24.25 37.99
C LEU A 72 21.49 24.67 37.06
N ALA A 73 22.54 25.26 37.64
CA ALA A 73 23.74 25.65 36.92
C ALA A 73 24.29 24.43 36.18
N LEU A 74 24.17 24.43 34.86
CA LEU A 74 24.70 23.40 33.99
C LEU A 74 26.20 23.66 33.86
N GLU A 75 27.01 22.96 34.66
CA GLU A 75 28.40 22.77 34.28
C GLU A 75 28.44 22.10 32.89
N PRO A 76 29.32 22.54 31.98
CA PRO A 76 29.41 21.98 30.65
C PRO A 76 29.80 20.51 30.75
N ILE A 77 28.85 19.62 30.50
CA ILE A 77 29.11 18.18 30.38
C ILE A 77 29.94 17.99 29.12
N LEU A 78 31.26 17.80 29.30
CA LEU A 78 32.18 17.43 28.24
C LEU A 78 31.88 16.00 27.81
N PHE A 79 31.17 15.86 26.70
CA PHE A 79 30.90 14.57 26.08
C PHE A 79 32.14 14.11 25.31
N ASN A 80 32.95 13.25 25.92
CA ASN A 80 34.04 12.58 25.25
C ASN A 80 33.54 11.26 24.65
N LEU A 81 33.49 11.19 23.33
CA LEU A 81 33.18 9.96 22.60
C LEU A 81 34.43 9.06 22.59
N VAL A 82 34.59 8.24 23.63
CA VAL A 82 35.68 7.25 23.69
C VAL A 82 35.20 5.99 22.95
N SER A 83 35.57 5.84 21.67
CA SER A 83 35.39 4.56 20.97
C SER A 83 36.51 3.61 21.36
N SER A 84 36.18 2.38 21.76
CA SER A 84 37.14 1.32 22.07
C SER A 84 37.89 0.79 20.84
N GLU A 85 37.44 1.14 19.63
CA GLU A 85 38.03 0.69 18.37
C GLU A 85 38.94 1.78 17.79
N GLU A 86 40.02 1.34 17.14
CA GLU A 86 40.92 2.22 16.38
C GLU A 86 40.15 2.96 15.28
N PRO A 87 40.44 4.25 15.04
CA PRO A 87 39.75 5.04 14.03
C PRO A 87 39.97 4.43 12.64
N ARG A 88 38.87 4.00 11.99
CA ARG A 88 38.92 3.53 10.61
C ARG A 88 39.09 4.72 9.67
N LEU A 89 40.03 4.61 8.73
CA LEU A 89 40.21 5.61 7.68
C LEU A 89 38.96 5.66 6.80
N ILE A 90 38.24 6.77 6.87
CA ILE A 90 37.07 7.04 6.02
C ILE A 90 37.60 7.51 4.67
N ASN A 91 37.26 6.79 3.60
CA ASN A 91 37.54 7.26 2.25
C ASN A 91 36.60 8.41 1.92
N ILE A 92 37.14 9.64 1.84
CA ILE A 92 36.38 10.87 1.53
C ILE A 92 36.12 10.99 0.03
N ASN A 93 36.82 10.21 -0.79
CA ASN A 93 36.65 10.25 -2.23
C ASN A 93 35.23 9.79 -2.60
N PRO A 94 34.57 10.47 -3.56
CA PRO A 94 33.29 10.03 -4.04
C PRO A 94 33.41 8.59 -4.58
N PRO A 95 32.39 7.74 -4.37
CA PRO A 95 32.38 6.42 -4.97
C PRO A 95 32.51 6.56 -6.49
N PRO A 96 33.14 5.59 -7.17
CA PRO A 96 33.31 5.64 -8.61
C PRO A 96 31.93 5.80 -9.28
N PRO A 97 31.87 6.52 -10.42
CA PRO A 97 30.62 6.69 -11.15
C PRO A 97 30.04 5.32 -11.47
N LYS A 98 28.72 5.18 -11.28
CA LYS A 98 28.04 3.93 -11.63
C LYS A 98 28.29 3.63 -13.10
N PRO A 99 28.57 2.38 -13.48
CA PRO A 99 28.68 2.02 -14.88
C PRO A 99 27.37 2.40 -15.60
N PRO A 100 27.44 2.79 -16.88
CA PRO A 100 26.24 3.12 -17.64
C PRO A 100 25.29 1.92 -17.60
N PRO A 101 23.96 2.16 -17.48
CA PRO A 101 22.99 1.09 -17.47
C PRO A 101 23.11 0.35 -18.80
N HIS A 102 23.65 -0.86 -18.76
CA HIS A 102 23.66 -1.75 -19.92
C HIS A 102 22.26 -2.31 -20.07
N TYR A 103 21.40 -1.55 -20.75
CA TYR A 103 20.08 -2.01 -21.10
C TYR A 103 20.20 -2.93 -22.31
N ARG A 104 20.01 -4.22 -22.07
CA ARG A 104 19.78 -5.20 -23.12
C ARG A 104 18.28 -5.44 -23.20
N GLU A 105 17.68 -5.12 -24.33
CA GLU A 105 16.28 -5.47 -24.58
C GLU A 105 16.09 -6.97 -24.38
N PRO A 106 15.06 -7.40 -23.61
CA PRO A 106 14.72 -8.80 -23.51
C PRO A 106 14.45 -9.37 -24.90
N THR A 107 15.02 -10.52 -25.21
CA THR A 107 14.65 -11.27 -26.41
C THR A 107 13.17 -11.65 -26.32
N TYR A 108 12.39 -11.23 -27.33
CA TYR A 108 10.94 -11.40 -27.35
C TYR A 108 10.48 -12.84 -27.63
N GLU A 109 11.37 -13.68 -28.15
CA GLU A 109 11.09 -15.08 -28.50
C GLU A 109 11.94 -16.03 -27.65
N ASP A 110 11.29 -17.08 -27.16
CA ASP A 110 11.98 -18.16 -26.47
C ASP A 110 12.78 -19.00 -27.44
N THR A 111 14.05 -19.22 -27.11
CA THR A 111 14.81 -20.27 -27.80
C THR A 111 14.31 -21.65 -27.36
N GLU A 112 14.49 -22.68 -28.19
CA GLU A 112 14.15 -24.07 -27.82
C GLU A 112 14.81 -24.53 -26.51
N LYS A 113 16.02 -23.99 -26.22
CA LYS A 113 16.74 -24.22 -24.97
C LYS A 113 16.01 -23.62 -23.78
N ASP A 114 15.48 -22.41 -23.92
CA ASP A 114 14.73 -21.73 -22.85
C ASP A 114 13.37 -22.38 -22.62
N ALA A 115 12.70 -22.83 -23.69
CA ALA A 115 11.48 -23.63 -23.59
C ALA A 115 11.72 -24.94 -22.82
N SER A 116 12.85 -25.63 -23.09
CA SER A 116 13.24 -26.86 -22.39
C SER A 116 13.49 -26.60 -20.91
N LYS A 117 14.27 -25.56 -20.57
CA LYS A 117 14.49 -25.13 -19.18
C LYS A 117 13.18 -24.80 -18.47
N ARG A 118 12.27 -24.08 -19.12
CA ARG A 118 10.96 -23.76 -18.54
C ARG A 118 10.15 -25.03 -18.26
N ARG A 119 10.20 -26.01 -19.15
CA ARG A 119 9.53 -27.30 -18.95
C ARG A 119 10.12 -28.05 -17.75
N GLU A 120 11.44 -28.06 -17.60
CA GLU A 120 12.12 -28.66 -16.45
C GLU A 120 11.76 -27.95 -15.15
N TYR A 121 11.83 -26.62 -15.12
CA TYR A 121 11.43 -25.83 -13.95
C TYR A 121 9.96 -26.02 -13.60
N SER A 122 9.07 -26.00 -14.60
CA SER A 122 7.65 -26.24 -14.37
C SER A 122 7.39 -27.61 -13.77
N LYS A 123 8.15 -28.64 -14.17
CA LYS A 123 8.04 -29.97 -13.59
C LYS A 123 8.62 -30.02 -12.18
N ALA A 124 9.72 -29.31 -11.91
CA ALA A 124 10.36 -29.27 -10.59
C ALA A 124 9.52 -28.48 -9.57
N ILE A 125 8.79 -27.47 -10.02
CA ILE A 125 7.93 -26.61 -9.19
C ILE A 125 6.49 -27.16 -9.11
N ALA A 126 6.09 -28.01 -10.05
CA ALA A 126 4.78 -28.65 -10.00
C ALA A 126 4.63 -29.39 -8.69
N VAL A 127 3.66 -28.95 -7.90
CA VAL A 127 3.31 -29.59 -6.64
C VAL A 127 2.30 -30.67 -6.96
N ASP A 128 2.65 -31.93 -6.68
CA ASP A 128 1.75 -33.06 -6.88
C ASP A 128 0.48 -32.90 -6.03
N TYR A 129 -0.66 -33.29 -6.59
CA TYR A 129 -1.94 -33.26 -5.88
C TYR A 129 -1.87 -34.03 -4.56
N ASP A 130 -1.23 -35.20 -4.57
CA ASP A 130 -1.05 -36.02 -3.38
C ASP A 130 -0.22 -35.31 -2.31
N TRP A 131 0.78 -34.53 -2.72
CA TRP A 131 1.56 -33.69 -1.80
C TRP A 131 0.68 -32.61 -1.18
N VAL A 132 -0.16 -31.92 -1.95
CA VAL A 132 -1.10 -30.89 -1.42
C VAL A 132 -2.06 -31.50 -0.41
N ILE A 133 -2.62 -32.68 -0.72
CA ILE A 133 -3.53 -33.38 0.18
C ILE A 133 -2.80 -33.83 1.46
N ALA A 134 -1.58 -34.36 1.35
CA ALA A 134 -0.77 -34.72 2.51
C ALA A 134 -0.41 -33.50 3.37
N GLU A 135 -0.06 -32.39 2.74
CA GLU A 135 0.31 -31.14 3.40
C GLU A 135 -0.88 -30.47 4.11
N SER A 136 -2.06 -30.49 3.49
CA SER A 136 -3.29 -29.95 4.09
C SER A 136 -3.75 -30.70 5.34
N LYS A 137 -3.37 -31.98 5.47
CA LYS A 137 -3.65 -32.80 6.65
C LYS A 137 -2.70 -32.51 7.81
N LYS A 138 -1.56 -31.87 7.56
CA LYS A 138 -0.63 -31.48 8.63
C LYS A 138 -1.24 -30.34 9.43
N THR A 139 -1.42 -30.57 10.72
CA THR A 139 -1.85 -29.54 11.66
C THR A 139 -0.67 -28.62 11.98
N TYR A 140 -0.51 -27.57 11.18
CA TYR A 140 0.39 -26.49 11.54
C TYR A 140 -0.21 -25.74 12.73
N LEU A 141 0.47 -25.81 13.88
CA LEU A 141 0.17 -24.88 14.97
C LEU A 141 0.30 -23.46 14.39
N PRO A 142 -0.73 -22.59 14.57
CA PRO A 142 -0.76 -21.31 13.88
C PRO A 142 0.49 -20.51 14.23
N PHE A 143 1.31 -20.25 13.22
CA PHE A 143 2.41 -19.31 13.31
C PHE A 143 1.88 -17.94 12.87
N PRO A 144 2.03 -16.87 13.70
CA PRO A 144 2.95 -16.76 14.81
C PRO A 144 2.30 -16.84 16.20
N SER A 145 2.81 -17.77 17.01
CA SER A 145 2.78 -17.80 18.48
C SER A 145 1.41 -17.94 19.16
N TRP A 146 1.43 -18.57 20.34
CA TRP A 146 0.36 -18.65 21.34
C TRP A 146 -0.40 -17.33 21.64
N LYS A 147 0.15 -16.18 21.22
CA LYS A 147 -0.41 -14.84 21.41
C LYS A 147 -1.35 -14.38 20.28
N SER A 148 -1.34 -15.03 19.12
CA SER A 148 -2.25 -14.76 18.01
C SER A 148 -3.43 -15.74 18.02
N ARG A 149 -4.21 -15.74 19.10
CA ARG A 149 -5.43 -16.55 19.15
C ARG A 149 -6.50 -15.87 18.29
N VAL A 150 -6.94 -16.55 17.23
CA VAL A 150 -8.21 -16.22 16.57
C VAL A 150 -9.28 -16.23 17.65
N THR A 151 -9.99 -15.12 17.83
CA THR A 151 -11.01 -14.98 18.87
C THR A 151 -12.35 -15.46 18.35
N HIS A 152 -12.68 -15.07 17.12
CA HIS A 152 -13.90 -15.48 16.44
C HIS A 152 -13.62 -15.77 14.96
N ALA A 153 -14.27 -16.81 14.45
CA ALA A 153 -14.29 -17.14 13.04
C ALA A 153 -15.75 -17.23 12.61
N THR A 154 -16.14 -16.35 11.68
CA THR A 154 -17.49 -16.33 11.12
C THR A 154 -17.39 -16.70 9.66
N CYS A 155 -18.02 -17.81 9.28
CA CYS A 155 -18.13 -18.21 7.89
C CYS A 155 -19.49 -17.78 7.36
N SER A 156 -19.54 -17.11 6.22
CA SER A 156 -20.81 -16.87 5.54
C SER A 156 -21.41 -18.22 5.13
N PRO A 157 -22.71 -18.47 5.37
CA PRO A 157 -23.33 -19.73 4.98
C PRO A 157 -23.16 -19.94 3.47
N ILE A 158 -22.75 -21.15 3.11
CA ILE A 158 -22.62 -21.56 1.70
C ILE A 158 -24.02 -21.55 1.12
N SER A 159 -24.30 -20.58 0.25
CA SER A 159 -25.55 -20.57 -0.51
C SER A 159 -25.40 -21.55 -1.67
N GLU A 160 -26.31 -22.53 -1.76
CA GLU A 160 -26.33 -23.57 -2.81
C GLU A 160 -26.68 -23.02 -4.20
N SER A 161 -26.86 -21.70 -4.34
CA SER A 161 -27.14 -21.06 -5.62
C SER A 161 -25.90 -21.05 -6.52
N PRO A 162 -26.01 -21.43 -7.81
CA PRO A 162 -24.90 -21.40 -8.75
C PRO A 162 -24.40 -19.98 -9.08
N ALA A 163 -25.09 -18.93 -8.62
CA ALA A 163 -24.68 -17.53 -8.70
C ALA A 163 -24.14 -16.97 -7.37
N ALA A 164 -23.93 -17.82 -6.36
CA ALA A 164 -23.47 -17.38 -5.05
C ALA A 164 -22.01 -16.94 -5.06
N ALA A 165 -21.72 -15.85 -4.35
CA ALA A 165 -20.37 -15.41 -4.07
C ALA A 165 -19.58 -16.52 -3.34
N PRO A 166 -18.27 -16.64 -3.57
CA PRO A 166 -17.44 -17.62 -2.88
C PRO A 166 -17.57 -17.45 -1.36
N PRO A 167 -17.56 -18.55 -0.58
CA PRO A 167 -17.71 -18.47 0.87
C PRO A 167 -16.59 -17.61 1.46
N LEU A 168 -16.97 -16.58 2.22
CA LEU A 168 -16.04 -15.70 2.90
C LEU A 168 -15.88 -16.19 4.34
N LEU A 169 -14.62 -16.39 4.74
CA LEU A 169 -14.24 -16.63 6.12
C LEU A 169 -13.72 -15.31 6.72
N VAL A 170 -14.46 -14.76 7.69
CA VAL A 170 -14.02 -13.59 8.45
C VAL A 170 -13.39 -14.09 9.74
N LEU A 171 -12.12 -13.73 9.93
CA LEU A 171 -11.34 -14.08 11.11
C LEU A 171 -11.08 -12.81 11.93
N GLU A 172 -11.42 -12.86 13.22
CA GLU A 172 -11.13 -11.81 14.18
C GLU A 172 -9.91 -12.17 15.02
N TYR A 173 -9.02 -11.21 15.21
CA TYR A 173 -7.77 -11.36 15.95
C TYR A 173 -7.62 -10.22 16.95
N LEU A 174 -7.03 -10.52 18.11
CA LEU A 174 -6.58 -9.47 19.02
C LEU A 174 -5.42 -8.69 18.40
N GLN A 175 -5.49 -7.37 18.52
CA GLN A 175 -4.39 -6.53 18.10
C GLN A 175 -3.25 -6.65 19.13
N PRO A 176 -2.00 -6.96 18.71
CA PRO A 176 -0.89 -6.96 19.65
C PRO A 176 -0.66 -5.56 20.20
N VAL A 177 -0.35 -5.47 21.49
CA VAL A 177 -0.03 -4.19 22.16
C VAL A 177 1.20 -3.59 21.48
N ARG A 178 1.03 -2.40 20.90
CA ARG A 178 2.11 -1.71 20.19
C ARG A 178 2.97 -0.95 21.20
N HIS A 179 4.28 -1.21 21.20
CA HIS A 179 5.27 -0.43 21.94
C HIS A 179 5.81 0.77 21.13
N THR A 180 5.17 1.10 20.00
CA THR A 180 5.51 2.27 19.17
C THR A 180 5.24 3.57 19.94
N ARG A 181 5.91 4.68 19.61
CA ARG A 181 5.72 5.97 20.30
C ARG A 181 4.73 6.85 19.52
N PRO A 182 3.62 7.31 20.14
CA PRO A 182 3.28 7.17 21.56
C PRO A 182 2.77 5.76 21.90
N PRO A 183 3.15 5.21 23.08
CA PRO A 183 2.65 3.92 23.54
C PRO A 183 1.13 3.96 23.69
N VAL A 184 0.48 2.80 23.53
CA VAL A 184 -0.96 2.67 23.74
C VAL A 184 -1.27 3.00 25.21
N PRO A 185 -2.15 3.97 25.50
CA PRO A 185 -2.62 4.26 26.86
C PRO A 185 -3.17 3.02 27.57
N ASP A 186 -2.88 2.88 28.86
CA ASP A 186 -3.30 1.73 29.67
C ASP A 186 -4.84 1.57 29.68
N ASP A 187 -5.57 2.69 29.67
CA ASP A 187 -7.03 2.72 29.61
C ASP A 187 -7.57 2.05 28.34
N LEU A 188 -6.84 2.07 27.22
CA LEU A 188 -7.26 1.43 25.98
C LEU A 188 -6.99 -0.08 25.96
N LEU A 189 -6.12 -0.58 26.83
CA LEU A 189 -5.76 -2.01 26.88
C LEU A 189 -6.89 -2.87 27.44
N THR A 190 -7.83 -2.29 28.20
CA THR A 190 -9.00 -2.98 28.78
C THR A 190 -10.17 -3.11 27.80
N HIS A 191 -10.04 -2.58 26.58
CA HIS A 191 -11.09 -2.61 25.56
C HIS A 191 -10.66 -3.35 24.29
N HIS A 192 -11.65 -3.84 23.52
CA HIS A 192 -11.43 -4.31 22.16
C HIS A 192 -10.75 -3.22 21.30
N PRO A 193 -9.66 -3.53 20.56
CA PRO A 193 -9.22 -4.85 20.08
C PRO A 193 -8.14 -5.56 20.92
N TYR A 194 -7.85 -5.11 22.13
CA TYR A 194 -6.74 -5.66 22.94
C TYR A 194 -7.16 -6.76 23.93
N THR A 195 -8.44 -6.81 24.31
CA THR A 195 -9.03 -7.82 25.21
C THR A 195 -10.29 -8.43 24.58
N THR A 196 -10.53 -9.72 24.87
CA THR A 196 -11.77 -10.42 24.47
C THR A 196 -12.93 -10.07 25.40
N ASP A 197 -14.15 -10.16 24.89
CA ASP A 197 -15.42 -10.04 25.65
C ASP A 197 -15.69 -8.68 26.33
N THR A 198 -14.89 -7.65 26.02
CA THR A 198 -15.08 -6.29 26.54
C THR A 198 -15.77 -5.37 25.53
N SER A 199 -16.58 -4.43 26.02
CA SER A 199 -17.29 -3.47 25.17
C SER A 199 -16.30 -2.56 24.45
N LEU A 200 -16.66 -2.15 23.22
CA LEU A 200 -15.91 -1.15 22.44
C LEU A 200 -15.67 0.09 23.32
N HIS A 201 -14.47 0.66 23.25
CA HIS A 201 -14.16 1.90 23.98
C HIS A 201 -15.24 2.98 23.72
N PRO A 202 -15.71 3.72 24.74
CA PRO A 202 -16.83 4.67 24.61
C PRO A 202 -16.62 5.71 23.50
N GLU A 203 -15.38 6.13 23.28
CA GLU A 203 -15.04 7.06 22.20
C GLU A 203 -15.24 6.46 20.79
N ALA A 204 -15.04 5.15 20.64
CA ALA A 204 -15.32 4.42 19.39
C ALA A 204 -16.83 4.16 19.20
N GLN A 205 -17.58 3.98 20.29
CA GLN A 205 -19.05 3.88 20.25
C GLN A 205 -19.68 5.19 19.79
N ASN A 206 -19.15 6.34 20.24
CA ASN A 206 -19.62 7.66 19.85
C ASN A 206 -19.39 7.98 18.36
N ARG A 207 -18.38 7.35 17.73
CA ARG A 207 -18.13 7.49 16.28
C ARG A 207 -19.08 6.66 15.41
N LYS A 208 -19.89 5.76 15.98
CA LYS A 208 -20.80 4.87 15.24
C LYS A 208 -22.19 5.46 14.92
N LYS A 209 -22.39 6.78 14.98
CA LYS A 209 -23.58 7.44 14.40
C LYS A 209 -23.21 8.77 13.73
N PRO A 210 -23.85 9.17 12.61
CA PRO A 210 -25.04 8.58 12.00
C PRO A 210 -24.70 7.59 10.88
N GLN A 211 -25.55 6.58 10.72
CA GLN A 211 -25.67 5.83 9.48
C GLN A 211 -25.83 6.83 8.34
N SER A 212 -24.89 6.90 7.41
CA SER A 212 -25.20 7.48 6.12
C SER A 212 -26.29 6.62 5.52
N THR A 213 -27.51 7.15 5.47
CA THR A 213 -28.57 6.73 4.57
C THR A 213 -28.03 6.80 3.16
N ILE A 214 -27.30 5.77 2.74
CA ILE A 214 -27.04 5.50 1.33
C ILE A 214 -28.36 4.90 0.84
N PRO A 215 -29.17 5.62 0.04
CA PRO A 215 -30.37 5.03 -0.51
C PRO A 215 -29.93 3.87 -1.41
N ILE A 216 -30.25 2.64 -0.99
CA ILE A 216 -30.15 1.46 -1.83
C ILE A 216 -31.20 1.67 -2.93
N ARG A 217 -30.74 2.07 -4.12
CA ARG A 217 -31.59 2.05 -5.32
C ARG A 217 -31.69 0.61 -5.78
N GLU A 218 -32.86 0.02 -5.62
CA GLU A 218 -33.22 -1.20 -6.32
C GLU A 218 -33.20 -0.92 -7.82
N VAL A 219 -32.25 -1.54 -8.53
CA VAL A 219 -32.21 -1.51 -9.99
C VAL A 219 -32.93 -2.76 -10.47
N THR A 220 -34.19 -2.60 -10.86
CA THR A 220 -34.91 -3.62 -11.62
C THR A 220 -34.42 -3.59 -13.06
N LEU A 221 -33.72 -4.64 -13.48
CA LEU A 221 -33.40 -4.86 -14.89
C LEU A 221 -34.65 -5.42 -15.57
N GLN A 222 -35.29 -4.61 -16.40
CA GLN A 222 -36.32 -5.10 -17.32
C GLN A 222 -35.64 -5.87 -18.46
N SER A 223 -36.11 -7.10 -18.64
CA SER A 223 -35.77 -8.02 -19.73
C SER A 223 -36.27 -7.54 -21.08
#